data_AF-A0A9D7HNH7-F1
#
_entry.id   AF-A0A9D7HNH7-F1
#
_cell.length_a   1.000
_cell.length_b   1.000
_cell.length_c   1.000
_cell.angle_alpha   90.00
_cell.angle_beta   90.00
_cell.angle_gamma   90.00
#
_symmetry.space_group_name_H-M   'P 1'
#
loop_
_entity.id
_entity.type
_entity.pdbx_description
1 polymer ?
#
loop_
_entity_poly.entity_id
_entity_poly.type
_entity_poly.pdbx_seq_one_letter_code
_entity_poly.pdbx_strand_id
1 'polypeptide(L)' 'MFNRQMVPNIDANRRGRRSTKRGGKPLFNAAIFKERFNTIERVFGWEDKFRRLLHRFERLSQLHDAFKTLSRTSRNQTGE' A
#
# COMPACT_ATOMS: atom_id res chain seq x y z
N MET A 1 3.56 -18.47 -5.62
CA MET A 1 4.33 -17.56 -6.50
C MET A 1 3.48 -17.23 -7.73
N PHE A 2 2.71 -16.14 -7.70
CA PHE A 2 1.70 -15.78 -8.72
C PHE A 2 2.26 -15.40 -10.11
N ASN A 3 3.59 -15.28 -10.25
CA ASN A 3 4.24 -14.66 -11.42
C ASN A 3 5.08 -15.64 -12.27
N ARG A 4 5.00 -16.95 -12.02
CA ARG A 4 5.79 -17.92 -12.78
C ARG A 4 5.17 -18.07 -14.17
N GLN A 5 5.96 -17.81 -15.22
CA GLN A 5 5.60 -17.81 -16.66
C GLN A 5 4.91 -16.54 -17.20
N MET A 6 4.73 -15.49 -16.40
CA MET A 6 4.27 -14.21 -16.93
C MET A 6 5.43 -13.32 -17.38
N VAL A 7 5.30 -12.70 -18.55
CA VAL A 7 6.24 -11.67 -19.02
C VAL A 7 5.65 -10.29 -18.73
N PRO A 8 6.31 -9.46 -17.90
CA PRO A 8 5.76 -8.19 -17.49
C PRO A 8 5.77 -7.17 -18.64
N ASN A 9 4.62 -6.54 -18.88
CA ASN A 9 4.47 -5.39 -19.77
C ASN A 9 4.84 -4.10 -19.03
N ILE A 10 6.13 -3.81 -18.86
CA ILE A 10 6.62 -2.68 -18.06
C ILE A 10 7.69 -1.92 -18.85
N ASP A 11 7.53 -0.60 -18.94
CA ASP A 11 8.53 0.25 -19.58
C ASP A 11 9.83 0.29 -18.76
N ALA A 12 10.95 0.46 -19.43
CA ALA A 12 12.24 0.58 -18.78
C ALA A 12 12.30 1.84 -17.90
N ASN A 13 12.54 1.66 -16.60
CA ASN A 13 12.71 2.79 -15.69
C ASN A 13 13.90 3.66 -16.13
N ARG A 14 13.61 4.92 -16.50
CA ARG A 14 14.61 5.90 -16.94
C ARG A 14 15.29 6.64 -15.79
N ARG A 15 14.73 6.59 -14.58
CA ARG A 15 15.17 7.41 -13.45
C ARG A 15 16.59 7.01 -13.01
N GLY A 16 17.48 8.00 -12.91
CA GLY A 16 18.87 7.83 -12.44
C GLY A 16 19.82 7.15 -13.44
N ARG A 17 19.42 7.00 -14.71
CA ARG A 17 20.18 6.24 -15.71
C ARG A 17 21.08 7.16 -16.54
N ARG A 18 22.41 6.91 -16.53
CA ARG A 18 23.41 7.66 -17.33
C ARG A 18 23.64 7.12 -18.74
N SER A 19 23.31 5.85 -18.99
CA SER A 19 23.52 5.18 -20.28
C SER A 19 22.41 4.16 -20.59
N THR A 20 22.22 3.84 -21.87
CA THR A 20 21.29 2.77 -22.26
C THR A 20 21.80 1.41 -21.73
N LYS A 21 20.95 0.68 -21.01
CA LYS A 21 21.22 -0.68 -20.52
C LYS A 21 21.42 -1.57 -21.72
N ARG A 22 22.48 -2.35 -21.67
CA ARG A 22 22.85 -3.33 -22.68
C ARG A 22 21.83 -4.47 -22.70
N GLY A 23 21.46 -4.94 -23.90
CA GLY A 23 20.54 -6.06 -24.12
C GLY A 23 19.20 -5.66 -24.75
N GLY A 24 18.34 -6.65 -24.94
CA GLY A 24 17.00 -6.46 -25.49
C GLY A 24 16.14 -5.53 -24.64
N LYS A 25 15.36 -4.67 -25.31
CA LYS A 25 14.41 -3.80 -24.60
C LYS A 25 13.30 -4.66 -23.97
N PRO A 26 12.81 -4.29 -22.78
CA PRO A 26 11.62 -4.92 -22.20
C PRO A 26 10.43 -4.82 -23.16
N LEU A 27 9.55 -5.82 -23.13
CA LEU A 27 8.28 -5.77 -23.86
C LEU A 27 7.41 -4.68 -23.24
N PHE A 28 7.01 -3.71 -24.06
CA PHE A 28 6.13 -2.62 -23.65
C PHE A 28 5.09 -2.31 -24.74
N ASN A 29 3.82 -2.50 -24.39
CA ASN A 29 2.65 -2.08 -25.13
C ASN A 29 1.89 -1.05 -24.29
N ALA A 30 1.83 0.19 -24.81
CA ALA A 30 1.22 1.32 -24.12
C ALA A 30 -0.31 1.16 -23.93
N ALA A 31 -1.01 0.50 -24.86
CA ALA A 31 -2.45 0.29 -24.76
C ALA A 31 -2.78 -0.65 -23.58
N ILE A 32 -2.09 -1.79 -23.51
CA ILE A 32 -2.23 -2.76 -22.41
C ILE A 32 -1.83 -2.13 -21.07
N PHE A 33 -0.77 -1.33 -21.05
CA PHE A 33 -0.34 -0.64 -19.83
C PHE A 33 -1.39 0.37 -19.34
N LYS A 34 -1.99 1.15 -20.25
CA LYS A 34 -3.06 2.11 -19.92
C LYS A 34 -4.29 1.40 -19.35
N GLU A 35 -4.66 0.27 -19.93
CA GLU A 35 -5.76 -0.55 -19.42
C GLU A 35 -5.47 -1.13 -18.03
N ARG A 36 -4.24 -1.65 -17.80
CA ARG A 36 -3.80 -2.14 -16.49
C ARG A 36 -3.86 -1.06 -15.41
N PHE A 37 -3.46 0.16 -15.74
CA PHE A 37 -3.52 1.29 -14.81
C PHE A 37 -4.97 1.59 -14.39
N ASN A 38 -5.90 1.59 -15.35
CA ASN A 38 -7.30 1.89 -15.10
C ASN A 38 -8.03 0.78 -14.33
N THR A 39 -7.74 -0.48 -14.65
CA THR A 39 -8.47 -1.64 -14.12
C THR A 39 -7.90 -2.15 -12.80
N ILE A 40 -6.57 -2.17 -12.66
CA ILE A 40 -5.88 -2.86 -11.57
C ILE A 40 -5.15 -1.84 -10.68
N GLU A 41 -4.20 -1.08 -11.23
CA GLU A 41 -3.28 -0.28 -10.39
C GLU A 41 -3.98 0.81 -9.58
N ARG A 42 -5.11 1.36 -10.10
CA ARG A 42 -5.93 2.31 -9.34
C ARG A 42 -6.50 1.70 -8.06
N VAL A 43 -7.01 0.47 -8.11
CA VAL A 43 -7.58 -0.23 -6.96
C VAL A 43 -6.49 -0.60 -5.97
N PHE A 44 -5.39 -1.17 -6.45
CA PHE A 44 -4.24 -1.51 -5.60
C PHE A 44 -3.60 -0.26 -4.96
N GLY A 45 -3.55 0.87 -5.68
CA GLY A 45 -3.12 2.14 -5.13
C GLY A 45 -4.04 2.64 -4.02
N TRP A 46 -5.35 2.44 -4.16
CA TRP A 46 -6.32 2.74 -3.12
C TRP A 46 -6.18 1.79 -1.92
N GLU A 47 -6.00 0.48 -2.15
CA GLU A 47 -5.75 -0.52 -1.10
C GLU A 47 -4.51 -0.18 -0.27
N ASP A 48 -3.40 0.19 -0.91
CA ASP A 48 -2.15 0.57 -0.23
C ASP A 48 -2.32 1.86 0.59
N LYS A 49 -3.15 2.81 0.12
CA LYS A 49 -3.51 4.00 0.90
C LYS A 49 -4.45 3.68 2.06
N PHE A 50 -5.43 2.81 1.85
CA PHE A 50 -6.35 2.36 2.89
C PHE A 50 -5.62 1.59 4.00
N ARG A 51 -4.71 0.67 3.65
CA ARG A 51 -3.89 -0.08 4.62
C ARG A 51 -3.07 0.86 5.51
N ARG A 52 -2.49 1.92 4.94
CA ARG A 52 -1.81 2.98 5.72
C ARG A 52 -2.75 3.72 6.67
N LEU A 53 -3.97 4.04 6.24
CA LEU A 53 -4.97 4.69 7.08
C LEU A 53 -5.43 3.76 8.23
N LEU A 54 -5.66 2.49 7.92
CA LEU A 54 -6.08 1.47 8.88
C LEU A 54 -5.05 1.32 10.01
N HIS A 55 -3.77 1.18 9.68
CA HIS A 55 -2.72 1.11 10.71
C HIS A 55 -2.67 2.34 11.62
N ARG A 56 -2.90 3.55 11.06
CA ARG A 56 -2.97 4.77 11.87
C ARG A 56 -4.19 4.76 12.79
N PHE A 57 -5.33 4.30 12.29
CA PHE A 57 -6.55 4.16 13.06
C PHE A 57 -6.38 3.17 14.22
N GLU A 58 -5.83 1.98 13.96
CA GLU A 58 -5.56 0.96 14.99
C GLU A 58 -4.72 1.50 16.14
N ARG A 59 -3.62 2.22 15.81
CA ARG A 59 -2.77 2.86 16.82
C ARG A 59 -3.52 3.90 17.66
N LEU A 60 -4.36 4.72 17.05
CA LEU A 60 -5.13 5.74 17.76
C LEU A 60 -6.26 5.13 18.61
N SER A 61 -6.91 4.07 18.13
CA SER A 61 -7.94 3.36 18.88
C SER A 61 -7.37 2.75 20.16
N GLN A 62 -6.19 2.12 20.09
CA GLN A 62 -5.53 1.57 21.28
C GLN A 62 -5.32 2.61 22.38
N LEU A 63 -4.89 3.82 22.03
CA LEU A 63 -4.71 4.91 22.99
C LEU A 63 -6.04 5.34 23.62
N HIS A 64 -7.08 5.48 22.80
CA HIS A 64 -8.41 5.86 23.27
C HIS A 64 -9.03 4.79 24.18
N ASP A 65 -8.86 3.52 23.85
CA ASP A 65 -9.37 2.40 24.66
C ASP A 65 -8.60 2.26 25.97
N ALA A 66 -7.29 2.52 25.98
CA ALA A 66 -6.49 2.61 27.19
C ALA A 66 -6.98 3.75 28.11
N PHE A 67 -7.24 4.94 27.57
CA PHE A 67 -7.77 6.07 28.34
C PHE A 67 -9.16 5.77 28.92
N LYS A 68 -10.05 5.17 28.11
CA LYS A 68 -11.36 4.69 28.60
C LYS A 68 -11.21 3.70 29.75
N THR A 69 -10.25 2.77 29.64
CA THR A 69 -9.96 1.79 30.69
C THR A 69 -9.49 2.47 31.97
N LEU A 70 -8.52 3.39 31.89
CA LEU A 70 -8.06 4.19 33.02
C LEU A 70 -9.20 4.96 33.69
N SER A 71 -10.05 5.62 32.90
CA SER A 71 -11.20 6.36 33.44
C SER A 71 -12.21 5.47 34.18
N ARG A 72 -12.39 4.22 33.72
CA ARG A 72 -13.24 3.23 34.37
C ARG A 72 -12.61 2.73 35.66
N THR A 73 -11.31 2.44 35.65
CA THR A 73 -10.60 1.98 36.84
C THR A 73 -10.58 3.07 37.92
N SER A 74 -10.31 4.33 37.56
CA SER A 74 -10.32 5.45 38.52
C SER A 74 -11.70 5.67 39.14
N ARG A 75 -12.79 5.58 38.35
CA ARG A 75 -14.16 5.67 38.89
C ARG A 75 -14.49 4.54 39.85
N ASN A 76 -14.09 3.30 39.54
CA ASN A 76 -14.34 2.16 40.42
C ASN A 76 -13.59 2.28 41.77
N GLN A 77 -12.41 2.91 41.79
CA GLN A 77 -11.64 3.16 43.01
C GLN A 77 -12.22 4.25 43.92
N THR A 78 -13.13 5.09 43.41
CA THR A 78 -13.74 6.20 44.17
C THR A 78 -15.18 5.87 44.60
N GLY A 79 -15.66 4.67 44.31
CA GLY A 79 -17.02 4.19 44.58
C GLY A 79 -17.14 3.27 45.80
N GLU A 80 -16.09 3.19 46.63
CA GLU A 80 -16.11 2.66 48.01
C GLU A 80 -16.02 3.83 48.99
#